data_AF-A0A6G3WWL8-F1
#
_entry.id   AF-A0A6G3WWL8-F1
#
_cell.length_a   1.000
_cell.length_b   1.000
_cell.length_c   1.000
_cell.angle_alpha   90.00
_cell.angle_beta   90.00
_cell.angle_gamma   90.00
#
_symmetry.space_group_name_H-M   'P 1'
#
loop_
_entity.id
_entity.type
_entity.pdbx_description
1 polymer ?
#
loop_
_entity_poly.entity_id
_entity_poly.type
_entity_poly.pdbx_seq_one_letter_code
_entity_poly.pdbx_strand_id
1 'polypeptide(L)' 'MLLSTTRVKEAAVKREYGQFCGLAAGLDVIGERWTLLIVRELLIGPARFKSLLENLPGIGPNLLTDRLKMLGEH' A
#
# COMPACT_ATOMS: atom_id res chain seq x y z
N MET A 1 8.67 -36.55 -5.07
CA MET A 1 8.03 -35.83 -6.19
C MET A 1 7.08 -34.79 -5.58
N LEU A 2 7.64 -33.68 -5.06
CA LEU A 2 6.88 -32.59 -4.43
C LEU A 2 6.68 -31.48 -5.49
N LEU A 3 5.44 -31.36 -5.96
CA LEU A 3 4.98 -30.21 -6.74
C LEU A 3 4.31 -29.26 -5.75
N SER A 4 4.91 -28.12 -5.47
CA SER A 4 4.24 -26.99 -4.81
C SER A 4 4.83 -25.70 -5.36
N THR A 5 4.23 -25.32 -6.47
CA THR A 5 4.14 -24.00 -7.08
C THR A 5 4.52 -22.82 -6.18
N THR A 6 5.56 -22.10 -6.60
CA THR A 6 5.62 -20.63 -6.66
C THR A 6 5.10 -19.87 -5.43
N ARG A 7 5.98 -19.63 -4.45
CA ARG A 7 5.92 -18.42 -3.63
C ARG A 7 6.91 -17.42 -4.20
N VAL A 8 6.48 -16.68 -5.23
CA VAL A 8 7.08 -15.38 -5.53
C VAL A 8 6.92 -14.53 -4.27
N LYS A 9 7.96 -14.49 -3.44
CA LYS A 9 8.20 -13.33 -2.61
C LYS A 9 8.58 -12.24 -3.61
N GLU A 10 7.59 -11.48 -4.08
CA GLU A 10 7.81 -10.15 -4.63
C GLU A 10 8.38 -9.27 -3.50
N ALA A 11 9.64 -9.53 -3.14
CA ALA A 11 10.47 -8.50 -2.56
C ALA A 11 10.53 -7.45 -3.66
N ALA A 12 9.73 -6.39 -3.51
CA ALA A 12 9.74 -5.23 -4.38
C ALA A 12 11.21 -4.88 -4.65
N VAL A 13 11.63 -5.07 -5.90
CA VAL A 13 13.00 -4.77 -6.31
C VAL A 13 13.22 -3.30 -5.98
N LYS A 14 14.09 -3.05 -5.00
CA LYS A 14 14.52 -1.73 -4.59
C LYS A 14 15.32 -1.14 -5.76
N ARG A 15 14.61 -0.55 -6.72
CA ARG A 15 15.23 0.16 -7.83
C ARG A 15 15.61 1.53 -7.30
N GLU A 16 16.84 1.64 -6.82
CA GLU A 16 17.45 2.93 -6.53
C GLU A 16 17.65 3.68 -7.85
N TYR A 17 16.61 4.41 -8.27
CA TYR A 17 16.73 5.43 -9.29
C TYR A 17 17.55 6.55 -8.68
N GLY A 18 18.84 6.60 -9.03
CA GLY A 18 19.84 7.55 -8.53
C GLY A 18 19.60 9.00 -8.92
N GLN A 19 18.39 9.52 -8.67
CA GLN A 19 17.96 10.89 -8.82
C GLN A 19 17.07 11.20 -7.61
N PHE A 20 17.36 12.29 -6.89
CA PHE A 20 16.49 12.83 -5.83
C PHE A 20 15.19 13.38 -6.44
N CYS A 21 14.38 12.49 -7.01
CA CYS A 21 13.09 12.80 -7.59
C CYS A 21 12.04 12.41 -6.56
N GLY A 22 11.29 13.39 -6.04
CA GLY A 22 10.16 13.12 -5.14
C GLY A 22 9.15 12.11 -5.72
N LEU A 23 9.17 11.90 -7.04
CA LEU A 23 8.41 10.87 -7.74
C LEU A 23 8.84 9.43 -7.38
N ALA A 24 10.14 9.17 -7.21
CA ALA A 24 10.63 7.83 -6.85
C ALA A 24 10.29 7.50 -5.38
N ALA A 25 10.45 8.48 -4.48
CA ALA A 25 10.01 8.35 -3.08
C ALA A 25 8.47 8.21 -2.99
N GLY A 26 7.73 8.96 -3.81
CA GLY A 26 6.28 8.81 -3.93
C GLY A 26 5.88 7.44 -4.46
N LEU A 27 6.64 6.87 -5.41
CA LEU A 27 6.43 5.51 -5.91
C LEU A 27 6.72 4.43 -4.89
N ASP A 28 7.63 4.64 -3.92
CA ASP A 28 7.83 3.69 -2.82
C ASP A 28 6.62 3.68 -1.85
N VAL A 29 6.04 4.85 -1.57
CA VAL A 29 4.85 4.99 -0.72
C VAL A 29 3.58 4.49 -1.43
N ILE A 30 3.44 4.82 -2.71
CA ILE A 30 2.29 4.46 -3.56
C ILE A 30 2.40 3.02 -4.07
N GLY A 31 3.61 2.49 -4.22
CA GLY A 31 3.90 1.16 -4.76
C GLY A 31 3.46 0.01 -3.85
N GLU A 32 3.10 0.33 -2.60
CA GLU A 32 2.50 -0.63 -1.71
C GLU A 32 1.02 -0.79 -2.03
N ARG A 33 0.64 -2.01 -2.45
CA ARG A 33 -0.71 -2.40 -2.90
C ARG A 33 -1.86 -1.75 -2.14
N TRP A 34 -1.74 -1.65 -0.82
CA TRP A 34 -2.80 -1.13 0.05
C TRP A 34 -2.93 0.39 0.02
N THR A 35 -1.85 1.15 -0.16
CA THR A 35 -1.87 2.62 -0.19
C THR A 35 -2.76 3.13 -1.33
N LEU A 36 -2.59 2.56 -2.53
CA LEU A 36 -3.42 2.91 -3.69
C LEU A 36 -4.91 2.60 -3.48
N LEU A 37 -5.21 1.48 -2.82
CA LEU A 37 -6.59 1.10 -2.54
C LEU A 37 -7.24 2.03 -1.49
N ILE A 38 -6.48 2.43 -0.47
CA ILE A 38 -6.94 3.41 0.53
C ILE A 38 -7.20 4.76 -0.13
N VAL A 39 -6.27 5.26 -0.95
CA VAL A 39 -6.44 6.53 -1.67
C VAL A 39 -7.65 6.47 -2.60
N ARG A 40 -7.86 5.37 -3.33
CA ARG A 40 -9.04 5.18 -4.19
C ARG A 40 -10.35 5.35 -3.42
N GLU A 41 -10.47 4.75 -2.24
CA GLU A 41 -11.67 4.87 -1.42
C GLU A 41 -11.87 6.31 -0.92
N LEU A 42 -10.79 6.99 -0.52
CA LEU A 42 -10.84 8.39 -0.07
C LEU A 42 -11.16 9.38 -1.21
N LEU A 43 -10.82 9.05 -2.45
CA LEU A 43 -11.18 9.85 -3.63
C LEU A 43 -12.68 9.79 -3.96
N ILE A 44 -13.37 8.72 -3.60
CA ILE A 44 -14.83 8.59 -3.77
C ILE A 44 -15.55 9.48 -2.75
N GLY A 45 -15.00 9.62 -1.54
CA GLY A 45 -15.50 10.52 -0.51
C GLY A 45 -14.90 10.23 0.87
N PRO A 46 -15.23 11.06 1.88
CA PRO A 46 -14.76 10.85 3.23
C PRO A 46 -15.25 9.49 3.77
N ALA A 47 -14.31 8.59 4.06
CA ALA A 47 -14.58 7.27 4.60
C ALA A 47 -14.13 7.19 6.07
N ARG A 48 -14.92 6.49 6.90
CA ARG A 48 -14.50 6.14 8.26
C ARG A 48 -13.56 4.93 8.23
N PHE A 49 -12.73 4.80 9.27
CA PHE A 49 -11.83 3.66 9.43
C PHE A 49 -12.51 2.30 9.27
N LYS A 50 -13.71 2.14 9.86
CA LYS A 50 -14.49 0.90 9.76
C LYS A 50 -14.96 0.63 8.31
N SER A 51 -15.41 1.67 7.60
CA SER A 51 -15.81 1.55 6.21
C SER A 51 -14.63 1.17 5.30
N LEU A 52 -13.44 1.71 5.57
CA LEU A 52 -12.21 1.31 4.88
C LEU A 52 -11.87 -0.16 5.14
N LEU A 53 -12.00 -0.65 6.37
CA LEU A 53 -11.81 -2.09 6.67
C LEU A 53 -12.81 -2.98 5.95
N GLU A 54 -14.08 -2.55 5.86
CA GLU A 54 -15.14 -3.29 5.19
C GLU A 54 -14.94 -3.30 3.66
N ASN A 55 -14.48 -2.18 3.08
CA ASN A 55 -14.25 -2.06 1.64
C ASN A 55 -12.91 -2.66 1.17
N LEU A 56 -11.97 -2.93 2.09
CA LEU A 56 -10.65 -3.48 1.79
C LEU A 56 -10.47 -4.88 2.41
N PRO A 57 -11.16 -5.91 1.89
CA PRO A 57 -11.09 -7.27 2.43
C PRO A 57 -9.65 -7.79 2.38
N GLY A 58 -9.11 -8.14 3.55
CA GLY A 58 -7.75 -8.67 3.71
C GLY A 58 -6.71 -7.66 4.20
N ILE A 59 -7.07 -6.38 4.40
CA ILE A 59 -6.18 -5.44 5.09
C ILE A 59 -6.25 -5.68 6.61
N GLY A 60 -5.10 -5.73 7.27
CA GLY A 60 -5.05 -5.77 8.72
C GLY A 60 -5.35 -4.38 9.31
N PRO A 61 -6.04 -4.28 10.46
CA PRO A 61 -6.35 -3.00 11.10
C PRO A 61 -5.10 -2.20 11.49
N ASN A 62 -4.04 -2.87 11.93
CA ASN A 62 -2.76 -2.22 12.25
C ASN A 62 -2.13 -1.63 10.98
N LEU A 63 -2.11 -2.41 9.90
CA LEU A 63 -1.58 -1.94 8.61
C LEU A 63 -2.38 -0.75 8.08
N LEU A 64 -3.71 -0.78 8.15
CA LEU A 64 -4.55 0.36 7.75
C LEU A 64 -4.22 1.61 8.58
N THR A 65 -4.03 1.45 9.89
CA THR A 65 -3.65 2.55 10.79
C THR A 65 -2.30 3.14 10.41
N ASP A 66 -1.29 2.30 10.21
CA ASP A 66 0.05 2.71 9.81
C ASP A 66 0.02 3.47 8.48
N ARG A 67 -0.75 2.97 7.50
CA ARG A 67 -0.90 3.64 6.19
C ARG A 67 -1.62 4.97 6.28
N LEU A 68 -2.70 5.06 7.04
CA LEU A 68 -3.41 6.33 7.22
C LEU A 68 -2.53 7.37 7.92
N LYS A 69 -1.71 6.93 8.88
CA LYS A 69 -0.74 7.82 9.54
C LYS A 69 0.32 8.31 8.55
N MET A 70 0.92 7.41 7.77
CA MET A 70 1.88 7.80 6.73
C MET A 70 1.29 8.77 5.70
N LEU A 71 0.03 8.58 5.30
CA LEU A 71 -0.67 9.48 4.38
C LEU A 71 -1.02 10.85 4.97
N GLY A 72 -1.12 10.96 6.30
CA GLY A 72 -1.41 12.23 6.97
C GLY A 72 -0.17 13.03 7.39
N GLU A 73 1.02 12.42 7.38
CA GLU A 73 2.28 13.05 7.75
C GLU A 73 3.04 13.68 6.55
N HIS A 74 2.52 13.53 5.32
CA HIS A 74 3.04 14.13 4.09
C HIS A 74 2.01 15.04 3.45
#